data_AF-A0AAU9X2H7-F1
#
_entry.id   AF-A0AAU9X2H7-F1
#
_cell.length_a   1.000
_cell.length_b   1.000
_cell.length_c   1.000
_cell.angle_alpha   90.00
_cell.angle_beta   90.00
_cell.angle_gamma   90.00
#
_symmetry.space_group_name_H-M   'P 1'
#
loop_
_entity.id
_entity.type
_entity.pdbx_description
1 polymer ?
#
loop_
_entity_poly.entity_id
_entity_poly.type
_entity_poly.pdbx_seq_one_letter_code
_entity_poly.pdbx_strand_id
1 'polypeptide(L)'
;VKDERIYEGDIFLDRSTQSLLQSLRRRPVRSAISSPNKKWSSNVIPYTFGGVSSRVREAVKLAIRDIEEHTCIKFVTRKNEEDYIYIVSRGKYCWSSIGRSGGKQRLSLGKGCERKGTAIHEFMHALGFFHEQSRLDRDKYVTIYWNNIEKDQQFNFQKYNHGDADPLDLPYDYGSVMHYRKYAFTGNGFPTVVPKEKWATIGQRKGLSEIDIKKINKFYNCSAYTTASPTPKATAKPTG
;
A
#
# COMPACT_ATOMS: atom_id res chain seq x y z
N VAL A 1 -1.03 15.59 18.69
CA VAL A 1 -1.16 14.17 18.27
C VAL A 1 -2.61 13.70 18.24
N LYS A 2 -3.52 14.24 19.08
CA LYS A 2 -4.99 14.00 19.03
C LYS A 2 -5.71 14.41 17.72
N ASP A 3 -5.00 14.84 16.69
CA ASP A 3 -5.58 15.56 15.54
C ASP A 3 -5.26 14.91 14.17
N GLU A 4 -4.55 13.78 14.19
CA GLU A 4 -4.29 13.00 12.97
C GLU A 4 -5.29 11.84 12.94
N ARG A 5 -6.31 11.95 12.07
CA ARG A 5 -7.28 10.89 11.82
C ARG A 5 -6.59 9.80 11.00
N ILE A 6 -6.24 8.69 11.64
CA ILE A 6 -5.56 7.55 11.02
C ILE A 6 -6.52 6.36 10.93
N TYR A 7 -6.56 5.71 9.77
CA TYR A 7 -7.28 4.47 9.51
C TYR A 7 -6.29 3.34 9.31
N GLU A 8 -6.63 2.11 9.72
CA GLU A 8 -5.73 0.96 9.61
C GLU A 8 -4.32 1.24 10.19
N GLY A 9 -4.21 2.08 11.22
CA GLY A 9 -2.96 2.38 11.92
C GLY A 9 -1.96 3.32 11.25
N ASP A 10 -1.97 3.45 9.92
CA ASP A 10 -1.03 4.29 9.16
C ASP A 10 -1.61 4.93 7.87
N ILE A 11 -2.91 4.76 7.60
CA ILE A 11 -3.58 5.48 6.50
C ILE A 11 -4.07 6.85 6.99
N PHE A 12 -3.45 7.92 6.52
CA PHE A 12 -3.85 9.28 6.86
C PHE A 12 -5.13 9.70 6.15
N LEU A 13 -6.14 10.09 6.92
CA LEU A 13 -7.44 10.50 6.42
C LEU A 13 -7.44 11.98 6.03
N ASP A 14 -6.75 12.33 4.94
CA ASP A 14 -7.00 13.60 4.27
C ASP A 14 -8.37 13.60 3.57
N ARG A 15 -8.83 14.78 3.10
CA ARG A 15 -10.14 14.91 2.44
C ARG A 15 -10.28 13.92 1.27
N SER A 16 -9.19 13.73 0.52
CA SER A 16 -9.16 12.86 -0.65
C SER A 16 -9.33 11.39 -0.26
N THR A 17 -8.64 10.93 0.78
CA THR A 17 -8.68 9.56 1.30
C THR A 17 -10.01 9.29 2.01
N GLN A 18 -10.55 10.27 2.73
CA GLN A 18 -11.88 10.17 3.33
C GLN A 18 -12.96 9.99 2.26
N SER A 19 -12.94 10.80 1.19
CA SER A 19 -13.89 10.66 0.08
C SER A 19 -13.77 9.31 -0.61
N LEU A 20 -12.54 8.79 -0.77
CA LEU A 20 -12.30 7.45 -1.29
C LEU A 20 -12.95 6.40 -0.38
N LEU A 21 -12.59 6.34 0.90
CA LEU A 21 -13.16 5.36 1.84
C LEU A 21 -14.69 5.43 1.93
N GLN A 22 -15.28 6.64 1.81
CA GLN A 22 -16.73 6.80 1.75
C GLN A 22 -17.35 6.25 0.46
N SER A 23 -16.70 6.41 -0.70
CA SER A 23 -17.21 5.87 -1.95
C SER A 23 -17.15 4.34 -1.97
N LEU A 24 -16.07 3.76 -1.44
CA LEU A 24 -15.86 2.32 -1.29
C LEU A 24 -16.96 1.68 -0.40
N ARG A 25 -17.36 2.35 0.68
CA ARG A 25 -18.47 1.88 1.54
C ARG A 25 -19.85 1.89 0.88
N ARG A 26 -20.07 2.72 -0.14
CA ARG A 26 -21.42 3.00 -0.70
C ARG A 26 -21.74 2.25 -1.99
N ARG A 27 -20.76 1.65 -2.68
CA ARG A 27 -20.97 1.08 -4.03
C ARG A 27 -20.26 -0.27 -4.19
N PRO A 28 -20.94 -1.33 -4.68
CA PRO A 28 -20.28 -2.50 -5.22
C PRO A 28 -19.81 -2.19 -6.66
N VAL A 29 -18.70 -1.46 -6.81
CA VAL A 29 -18.21 -1.06 -8.14
C VAL A 29 -16.71 -1.38 -8.28
N ARG A 30 -16.38 -1.90 -9.47
CA ARG A 30 -15.16 -2.62 -9.87
C ARG A 30 -13.80 -1.97 -9.58
N SER A 31 -12.88 -2.88 -9.28
CA SER A 31 -11.41 -2.95 -9.39
C SER A 31 -10.51 -1.78 -8.99
N ALA A 32 -9.70 -2.01 -7.95
CA ALA A 32 -8.60 -1.18 -7.48
C ALA A 32 -9.11 0.23 -7.16
N ILE A 33 -8.24 1.19 -6.90
CA ILE A 33 -8.68 2.57 -7.03
C ILE A 33 -8.92 2.84 -8.52
N SER A 34 -10.04 2.36 -9.08
CA SER A 34 -10.45 2.59 -10.47
C SER A 34 -10.77 4.05 -10.74
N SER A 35 -10.81 4.91 -9.71
CA SER A 35 -10.91 6.35 -9.91
C SER A 35 -9.61 6.86 -10.52
N PRO A 36 -9.59 7.28 -11.80
CA PRO A 36 -8.39 7.78 -12.47
C PRO A 36 -7.75 8.95 -11.71
N ASN A 37 -8.56 9.66 -10.93
CA ASN A 37 -8.18 10.82 -10.14
C ASN A 37 -7.23 10.51 -8.97
N LYS A 38 -7.09 9.24 -8.58
CA LYS A 38 -6.22 8.82 -7.47
C LYS A 38 -4.90 8.22 -7.91
N LYS A 39 -4.77 7.90 -9.20
CA LYS A 39 -3.51 7.50 -9.79
C LYS A 39 -2.67 8.75 -10.05
N TRP A 40 -1.34 8.62 -9.91
CA TRP A 40 -0.40 9.63 -10.38
C TRP A 40 -0.30 9.53 -11.91
N SER A 41 -0.85 10.50 -12.63
CA SER A 41 -1.23 10.39 -14.05
C SER A 41 -0.07 10.17 -15.03
N SER A 42 1.13 10.66 -14.71
CA SER A 42 2.33 10.52 -15.55
C SER A 42 3.29 9.44 -15.05
N ASN A 43 2.92 8.68 -14.01
CA ASN A 43 3.82 7.79 -13.27
C ASN A 43 5.04 8.51 -12.65
N VAL A 44 5.08 9.85 -12.72
CA VAL A 44 6.08 10.71 -12.10
C VAL A 44 5.48 11.30 -10.83
N ILE A 45 6.15 11.11 -9.70
CA ILE A 45 5.73 11.59 -8.38
C ILE A 45 6.73 12.63 -7.90
N PRO A 46 6.37 13.92 -7.94
CA PRO A 46 7.17 14.97 -7.34
C PRO A 46 7.20 14.79 -5.82
N TYR A 47 8.37 14.97 -5.21
CA TYR A 47 8.52 14.93 -3.76
C TYR A 47 9.50 15.97 -3.25
N THR A 48 9.36 16.35 -1.98
CA THR A 48 10.34 17.19 -1.29
C THR A 48 10.36 16.91 0.21
N PHE A 49 11.43 17.32 0.89
CA PHE A 49 11.67 17.06 2.31
C PHE A 49 11.33 18.27 3.17
N GLY A 50 10.47 18.08 4.16
CA GLY A 50 10.09 19.07 5.16
C GLY A 50 10.91 18.98 6.44
N GLY A 51 12.21 19.31 6.36
CA GLY A 51 13.09 19.39 7.54
C GLY A 51 13.23 18.08 8.31
N VAL A 52 13.59 16.99 7.62
CA VAL A 52 13.74 15.66 8.22
C VAL A 52 15.20 15.29 8.48
N SER A 53 15.43 14.31 9.36
CA SER A 53 16.76 13.80 9.72
C SER A 53 17.46 13.13 8.54
N SER A 54 18.79 12.98 8.62
CA SER A 54 19.59 12.25 7.63
C SER A 54 19.11 10.80 7.45
N ARG A 55 18.76 10.12 8.54
CA ARG A 55 18.24 8.73 8.51
C ARG A 55 16.93 8.62 7.72
N VAL A 56 16.01 9.58 7.88
CA VAL A 56 14.76 9.62 7.10
C VAL A 56 15.07 9.87 5.62
N ARG A 57 15.98 10.80 5.31
CA ARG A 57 16.41 11.07 3.92
C ARG A 57 17.00 9.83 3.26
N GLU A 58 17.84 9.10 3.99
CA GLU A 58 18.44 7.85 3.52
C GLU A 58 17.39 6.77 3.28
N ALA A 59 16.51 6.52 4.26
CA ALA A 59 15.42 5.55 4.13
C ALA A 59 14.53 5.84 2.91
N VAL A 60 14.19 7.11 2.69
CA VAL A 60 13.42 7.55 1.51
C VAL A 60 14.18 7.32 0.22
N LYS A 61 15.46 7.73 0.15
CA LYS A 61 16.27 7.54 -1.06
C LYS A 61 16.41 6.06 -1.43
N LEU A 62 16.62 5.20 -0.43
CA LEU A 62 16.68 3.74 -0.63
C LEU A 62 15.34 3.17 -1.08
N ALA A 63 14.22 3.64 -0.53
CA ALA A 63 12.89 3.21 -0.93
C ALA A 63 12.54 3.63 -2.36
N ILE A 64 12.83 4.89 -2.71
CA ILE A 64 12.67 5.41 -4.07
C ILE A 64 13.46 4.55 -5.05
N ARG A 65 14.75 4.32 -4.78
CA ARG A 65 15.60 3.49 -5.65
C ARG A 65 15.00 2.10 -5.86
N ASP A 66 14.54 1.45 -4.79
CA ASP A 66 13.93 0.10 -4.85
C ASP A 66 12.66 0.08 -5.72
N ILE A 67 11.80 1.11 -5.60
CA ILE A 67 10.58 1.21 -6.40
C ILE A 67 10.91 1.50 -7.88
N GLU A 68 11.83 2.43 -8.14
CA GLU A 68 12.21 2.85 -9.51
C GLU A 68 12.98 1.78 -10.29
N GLU A 69 13.66 0.88 -9.59
CA GLU A 69 14.42 -0.25 -10.18
C GLU A 69 13.48 -1.33 -10.72
N HIS A 70 12.34 -1.56 -10.08
CA HIS A 70 11.43 -2.66 -10.40
C HIS A 70 10.15 -2.22 -11.15
N THR A 71 9.94 -0.91 -11.30
CA THR A 71 8.69 -0.36 -11.84
C THR A 71 8.93 0.82 -12.78
N CYS A 72 7.89 1.23 -13.53
CA CYS A 72 7.93 2.44 -14.34
C CYS A 72 7.67 3.73 -13.55
N ILE A 73 7.49 3.64 -12.24
CA ILE A 73 7.34 4.81 -11.38
C ILE A 73 8.66 5.58 -11.34
N LYS A 74 8.58 6.91 -11.38
CA LYS A 74 9.71 7.81 -11.19
C LYS A 74 9.42 8.86 -10.13
N PHE A 75 10.36 9.07 -9.22
CA PHE A 75 10.30 10.10 -8.20
C PHE A 75 11.24 11.24 -8.58
N VAL A 76 10.70 12.46 -8.60
CA VAL A 76 11.49 13.65 -8.97
C VAL A 76 11.50 14.64 -7.82
N THR A 77 12.62 15.33 -7.63
CA THR A 77 12.64 16.46 -6.70
C THR A 77 11.71 17.53 -7.24
N ARG A 78 10.70 17.88 -6.44
CA ARG A 78 9.70 18.88 -6.79
C ARG A 78 10.37 20.23 -7.11
N LYS A 79 9.92 20.86 -8.19
CA LYS A 79 10.26 22.24 -8.58
C LYS A 79 9.07 23.16 -8.36
N ASN A 80 8.02 23.00 -9.15
CA ASN A 80 6.83 23.86 -9.18
C ASN A 80 5.52 23.07 -9.31
N GLU A 81 5.58 21.74 -9.29
CA GLU A 81 4.41 20.87 -9.41
C GLU A 81 3.44 21.13 -8.26
N GLU A 82 2.15 21.24 -8.59
CA GLU A 82 1.08 21.48 -7.62
C GLU A 82 0.87 20.26 -6.72
N ASP A 83 0.82 19.07 -7.33
CA ASP A 83 0.67 17.78 -6.65
C ASP A 83 2.03 17.20 -6.31
N TYR A 84 2.28 16.93 -5.04
CA TYR A 84 3.55 16.35 -4.59
C TYR A 84 3.48 15.76 -3.19
N ILE A 85 4.42 14.85 -2.91
CA ILE A 85 4.62 14.29 -1.58
C ILE A 85 5.58 15.17 -0.77
N TYR A 86 5.12 15.66 0.37
CA TYR A 86 5.89 16.40 1.36
C TYR A 86 6.27 15.50 2.53
N ILE A 87 7.52 15.09 2.57
CA ILE A 87 8.02 14.12 3.55
C ILE A 87 8.32 14.83 4.86
N VAL A 88 7.77 14.33 5.96
CA VAL A 88 7.88 14.93 7.29
C VAL A 88 8.23 13.88 8.34
N SER A 89 8.63 14.32 9.53
CA SER A 89 8.77 13.46 10.70
C SER A 89 7.80 13.93 11.79
N ARG A 90 6.63 13.28 11.87
CA ARG A 90 5.58 13.60 12.85
C ARG A 90 5.55 12.55 13.97
N GLY A 91 6.02 12.93 15.15
CA GLY A 91 5.95 12.09 16.35
C GLY A 91 6.62 10.73 16.17
N LYS A 92 5.95 9.67 16.61
CA LYS A 92 6.41 8.27 16.52
C LYS A 92 5.72 7.47 15.40
N TYR A 93 4.85 8.12 14.61
CA TYR A 93 3.97 7.41 13.68
C TYR A 93 4.49 7.51 12.25
N CYS A 94 4.30 6.42 11.52
CA CYS A 94 4.49 6.31 10.08
C CYS A 94 3.10 6.36 9.47
N TRP A 95 2.89 7.19 8.45
CA TRP A 95 1.61 7.23 7.77
C TRP A 95 1.69 7.93 6.41
N SER A 96 0.70 7.63 5.57
CA SER A 96 0.53 8.24 4.26
C SER A 96 -0.92 8.23 3.84
N SER A 97 -1.30 9.15 2.96
CA SER A 97 -2.61 9.14 2.30
C SER A 97 -2.65 8.08 1.20
N ILE A 98 -3.86 7.68 0.79
CA ILE A 98 -4.04 6.71 -0.29
C ILE A 98 -4.11 7.39 -1.65
N GLY A 99 -3.15 7.06 -2.51
CA GLY A 99 -3.01 7.57 -3.87
C GLY A 99 -2.62 9.05 -3.91
N ARG A 100 -2.84 9.66 -5.09
CA ARG A 100 -2.72 11.10 -5.31
C ARG A 100 -3.88 11.82 -4.64
N SER A 101 -3.57 12.71 -3.71
CA SER A 101 -4.59 13.47 -2.97
C SER A 101 -4.98 14.79 -3.62
N GLY A 102 -4.11 15.36 -4.46
CA GLY A 102 -4.19 16.73 -4.96
C GLY A 102 -3.47 17.71 -4.03
N GLY A 103 -2.68 18.62 -4.61
CA GLY A 103 -1.84 19.57 -3.89
C GLY A 103 -0.70 18.93 -3.09
N LYS A 104 -0.26 19.63 -2.05
CA LYS A 104 0.72 19.12 -1.06
C LYS A 104 0.09 18.02 -0.21
N GLN A 105 0.49 16.76 -0.41
CA GLN A 105 0.14 15.66 0.49
C GLN A 105 1.31 15.26 1.37
N ARG A 106 1.06 14.95 2.64
CA ARG A 106 2.13 14.62 3.60
C ARG A 106 2.35 13.12 3.64
N LEU A 107 3.61 12.73 3.83
CA LEU A 107 4.02 11.37 4.18
C LEU A 107 4.90 11.47 5.41
N SER A 108 4.52 10.81 6.50
CA SER A 108 5.27 10.85 7.76
C SER A 108 6.16 9.63 7.93
N LEU A 109 7.44 9.87 8.20
CA LEU A 109 8.34 8.90 8.80
C LEU A 109 8.80 9.47 10.15
N GLY A 110 8.04 9.13 11.20
CA GLY A 110 8.33 9.49 12.58
C GLY A 110 9.49 8.67 13.17
N LYS A 111 9.73 8.87 14.48
CA LYS A 111 10.76 8.13 15.22
C LYS A 111 10.45 6.63 15.23
N GLY A 112 11.37 5.80 14.75
CA GLY A 112 11.22 4.36 14.58
C GLY A 112 10.82 3.92 13.17
N CYS A 113 10.49 4.87 12.28
CA CYS A 113 10.10 4.63 10.90
C CYS A 113 11.26 4.76 9.91
N GLU A 114 12.47 5.11 10.37
CA GLU A 114 13.61 5.52 9.54
C GLU A 114 14.34 4.34 8.87
N ARG A 115 13.59 3.48 8.18
CA ARG A 115 14.09 2.27 7.50
C ARG A 115 13.45 2.11 6.13
N LYS A 116 14.24 1.57 5.18
CA LYS A 116 13.84 1.38 3.77
C LYS A 116 12.44 0.78 3.63
N GLY A 117 12.18 -0.39 4.22
CA GLY A 117 10.89 -1.07 4.03
C GLY A 117 9.68 -0.36 4.66
N THR A 118 9.88 0.48 5.69
CA THR A 118 8.79 1.34 6.17
C THR A 118 8.54 2.48 5.20
N ALA A 119 9.59 3.12 4.68
CA ALA A 119 9.42 4.14 3.64
C ALA A 119 8.74 3.57 2.37
N ILE A 120 9.10 2.35 1.94
CA ILE A 120 8.42 1.66 0.82
C ILE A 120 6.93 1.47 1.11
N HIS A 121 6.59 1.00 2.32
CA HIS A 121 5.20 0.82 2.75
C HIS A 121 4.39 2.12 2.63
N GLU A 122 4.91 3.24 3.17
CA GLU A 122 4.24 4.54 3.07
C GLU A 122 4.14 5.07 1.63
N PHE A 123 5.15 4.79 0.80
CA PHE A 123 5.09 5.12 -0.62
C PHE A 123 4.06 4.25 -1.36
N MET A 124 3.90 2.98 -1.01
CA MET A 124 2.86 2.13 -1.59
C MET A 124 1.46 2.66 -1.28
N HIS A 125 1.20 3.15 -0.05
CA HIS A 125 -0.03 3.90 0.23
C HIS A 125 -0.19 5.11 -0.69
N ALA A 126 0.85 5.95 -0.82
CA ALA A 126 0.82 7.13 -1.71
C ALA A 126 0.63 6.75 -3.19
N LEU A 127 1.03 5.55 -3.60
CA LEU A 127 0.81 5.00 -4.94
C LEU A 127 -0.60 4.38 -5.11
N GLY A 128 -1.38 4.26 -4.04
CA GLY A 128 -2.77 3.81 -4.09
C GLY A 128 -3.01 2.39 -3.59
N PHE A 129 -2.07 1.79 -2.85
CA PHE A 129 -2.22 0.45 -2.33
C PHE A 129 -2.70 0.46 -0.88
N PHE A 130 -3.72 -0.35 -0.61
CA PHE A 130 -4.18 -0.65 0.73
C PHE A 130 -3.44 -1.85 1.31
N HIS A 131 -3.74 -2.19 2.56
CA HIS A 131 -3.14 -3.35 3.19
C HIS A 131 -3.60 -4.69 2.63
N GLU A 132 -2.67 -5.65 2.60
CA GLU A 132 -2.93 -7.00 2.09
C GLU A 132 -3.91 -7.77 3.00
N GLN A 133 -3.83 -7.60 4.32
CA GLN A 133 -4.77 -8.22 5.27
C GLN A 133 -6.17 -7.59 5.25
N SER A 134 -6.42 -6.57 4.44
CA SER A 134 -7.76 -5.99 4.28
C SER A 134 -8.45 -6.43 2.99
N ARG A 135 -7.80 -7.30 2.20
CA ARG A 135 -8.41 -7.95 1.02
C ARG A 135 -9.67 -8.73 1.40
N LEU A 136 -10.63 -8.72 0.49
CA LEU A 136 -11.91 -9.41 0.66
C LEU A 136 -11.77 -10.94 0.81
N ASP A 137 -10.79 -11.52 0.12
CA ASP A 137 -10.49 -12.96 0.09
C ASP A 137 -9.52 -13.43 1.18
N ARG A 138 -9.04 -12.52 2.06
CA ARG A 138 -8.00 -12.83 3.05
C ARG A 138 -8.33 -14.03 3.94
N ASP A 139 -9.61 -14.27 4.24
CA ASP A 139 -10.01 -15.29 5.20
C ASP A 139 -9.81 -16.71 4.64
N LYS A 140 -9.46 -16.83 3.34
CA LYS A 140 -8.94 -18.06 2.74
C LYS A 140 -7.48 -18.34 3.13
N TYR A 141 -6.71 -17.31 3.49
CA TYR A 141 -5.26 -17.33 3.64
C TYR A 141 -4.79 -17.09 5.08
N VAL A 142 -5.50 -16.27 5.85
CA VAL A 142 -5.18 -15.93 7.24
C VAL A 142 -6.40 -16.11 8.15
N THR A 143 -6.14 -16.29 9.43
CA THR A 143 -7.13 -16.25 10.50
C THR A 143 -6.91 -14.98 11.32
N ILE A 144 -7.98 -14.20 11.51
CA ILE A 144 -7.99 -13.04 12.41
C ILE A 144 -8.49 -13.46 13.78
N TYR A 145 -7.66 -13.32 14.81
CA TYR A 145 -8.02 -13.60 16.19
C TYR A 145 -8.57 -12.34 16.87
N TRP A 146 -9.85 -12.06 16.64
CA TRP A 146 -10.52 -10.83 17.11
C TRP A 146 -10.41 -10.57 18.60
N ASN A 147 -10.42 -11.61 19.43
CA ASN A 147 -10.29 -11.51 20.89
C ASN A 147 -8.90 -11.09 21.35
N ASN A 148 -7.88 -11.19 20.48
CA ASN A 148 -6.51 -10.76 20.79
C ASN A 148 -6.26 -9.30 20.40
N ILE A 149 -7.18 -8.68 19.66
CA ILE A 149 -7.04 -7.30 19.19
C ILE A 149 -7.56 -6.34 20.26
N GLU A 150 -6.87 -5.22 20.47
CA GLU A 150 -7.39 -4.11 21.28
C GLU A 150 -8.80 -3.73 20.82
N LYS A 151 -9.75 -3.61 21.75
CA LYS A 151 -11.19 -3.46 21.41
C LYS A 151 -11.46 -2.25 20.51
N ASP A 152 -10.78 -1.15 20.76
CA ASP A 152 -10.86 0.09 19.99
C ASP A 152 -10.10 0.03 18.66
N GLN A 153 -9.29 -1.02 18.40
CA GLN A 153 -8.50 -1.18 17.18
C GLN A 153 -9.06 -2.23 16.21
N GLN A 154 -10.14 -2.93 16.56
CA GLN A 154 -10.74 -3.97 15.70
C GLN A 154 -11.14 -3.45 14.32
N PHE A 155 -11.50 -2.16 14.20
CA PHE A 155 -11.86 -1.56 12.91
C PHE A 155 -10.72 -1.59 11.88
N ASN A 156 -9.45 -1.66 12.31
CA ASN A 156 -8.26 -1.77 11.44
C ASN A 156 -8.17 -3.13 10.72
N PHE A 157 -9.00 -4.10 11.11
CA PHE A 157 -9.05 -5.44 10.53
C PHE A 157 -10.33 -5.64 9.72
N GLN A 158 -11.11 -4.60 9.42
CA GLN A 158 -12.26 -4.77 8.53
C GLN A 158 -11.79 -5.03 7.10
N LYS A 159 -12.52 -5.84 6.33
CA LYS A 159 -12.24 -6.04 4.91
C LYS A 159 -12.83 -4.91 4.10
N TYR A 160 -12.19 -4.59 2.97
CA TYR A 160 -12.82 -3.74 1.97
C TYR A 160 -13.93 -4.50 1.20
N ASN A 161 -14.93 -3.79 0.67
CA ASN A 161 -16.03 -4.41 -0.07
C ASN A 161 -15.61 -4.76 -1.51
N HIS A 162 -16.50 -5.42 -2.25
CA HIS A 162 -16.28 -5.79 -3.65
C HIS A 162 -15.91 -4.59 -4.52
N GLY A 163 -14.67 -4.61 -5.05
CA GLY A 163 -14.14 -3.64 -6.00
C GLY A 163 -13.14 -2.63 -5.43
N ASP A 164 -13.00 -2.59 -4.11
CA ASP A 164 -12.31 -1.50 -3.40
C ASP A 164 -10.79 -1.69 -3.22
N ALA A 165 -10.37 -2.95 -3.14
CA ALA A 165 -8.98 -3.40 -3.03
C ALA A 165 -8.82 -4.62 -3.93
N ASP A 166 -8.83 -4.38 -5.24
CA ASP A 166 -8.75 -5.44 -6.22
C ASP A 166 -7.43 -6.19 -6.11
N PRO A 167 -7.47 -7.52 -6.06
CA PRO A 167 -6.25 -8.31 -6.21
C PRO A 167 -5.54 -8.05 -7.54
N LEU A 168 -6.17 -7.36 -8.51
CA LEU A 168 -5.67 -7.21 -9.88
C LEU A 168 -5.42 -8.60 -10.49
N ASP A 169 -6.30 -9.56 -10.20
CA ASP A 169 -6.15 -10.99 -10.50
C ASP A 169 -4.82 -11.61 -10.01
N LEU A 170 -4.18 -11.03 -8.99
CA LEU A 170 -2.95 -11.55 -8.40
C LEU A 170 -3.26 -12.35 -7.11
N PRO A 171 -2.45 -13.39 -6.81
CA PRO A 171 -2.64 -14.20 -5.62
C PRO A 171 -2.45 -13.38 -4.33
N TYR A 172 -2.91 -13.93 -3.21
CA TYR A 172 -2.67 -13.35 -1.88
C TYR A 172 -1.18 -13.41 -1.55
N ASP A 173 -0.63 -12.30 -1.07
CA ASP A 173 0.79 -12.18 -0.84
C ASP A 173 1.15 -12.04 0.65
N TYR A 174 1.46 -13.16 1.29
CA TYR A 174 1.97 -13.17 2.66
C TYR A 174 3.25 -12.32 2.83
N GLY A 175 4.08 -12.28 1.78
CA GLY A 175 5.35 -11.56 1.75
C GLY A 175 5.21 -10.07 1.44
N SER A 176 4.00 -9.57 1.20
CA SER A 176 3.77 -8.18 0.84
C SER A 176 4.28 -7.24 1.93
N VAL A 177 4.95 -6.16 1.53
CA VAL A 177 5.33 -5.08 2.45
C VAL A 177 4.09 -4.38 3.02
N MET A 178 2.93 -4.53 2.36
CA MET A 178 1.61 -4.05 2.79
C MET A 178 0.88 -5.03 3.70
N HIS A 179 1.48 -6.16 4.08
CA HIS A 179 0.87 -7.06 5.05
C HIS A 179 1.18 -6.61 6.48
N TYR A 180 0.18 -6.67 7.36
CA TYR A 180 0.36 -6.52 8.81
C TYR A 180 1.29 -7.58 9.40
N ARG A 181 1.90 -7.23 10.53
CA ARG A 181 2.65 -8.16 11.37
C ARG A 181 1.70 -9.06 12.16
N LYS A 182 2.21 -10.23 12.55
CA LYS A 182 1.50 -11.24 13.35
C LYS A 182 0.85 -10.71 14.63
N TYR A 183 1.44 -9.70 15.26
CA TYR A 183 1.01 -9.12 16.55
C TYR A 183 0.48 -7.68 16.41
N ALA A 184 0.07 -7.26 15.21
CA ALA A 184 -0.45 -5.91 15.01
C ALA A 184 -1.66 -5.66 15.94
N PHE A 185 -1.67 -4.54 16.67
CA PHE A 185 -2.75 -4.12 17.58
C PHE A 185 -3.16 -5.16 18.63
N THR A 186 -2.23 -6.00 19.08
CA THR A 186 -2.52 -6.97 20.14
C THR A 186 -2.77 -6.28 21.48
N GLY A 187 -3.91 -6.57 22.11
CA GLY A 187 -4.25 -6.05 23.44
C GLY A 187 -3.84 -6.98 24.58
N ASN A 188 -3.39 -8.20 24.26
CA ASN A 188 -3.07 -9.23 25.24
C ASN A 188 -1.73 -9.94 24.96
N GLY A 189 -0.94 -9.45 24.00
CA GLY A 189 0.35 -10.02 23.62
C GLY A 189 0.27 -11.25 22.72
N PHE A 190 -0.92 -11.75 22.41
CA PHE A 190 -1.11 -12.92 21.54
C PHE A 190 -1.25 -12.51 20.06
N PRO A 191 -0.97 -13.42 19.11
CA PRO A 191 -1.10 -13.16 17.68
C PRO A 191 -2.51 -12.71 17.30
N THR A 192 -2.62 -11.67 16.46
CA THR A 192 -3.87 -11.15 15.92
C THR A 192 -4.14 -11.63 14.49
N VAL A 193 -3.08 -11.86 13.71
CA VAL A 193 -3.16 -12.41 12.34
C VAL A 193 -2.24 -13.61 12.23
N VAL A 194 -2.78 -14.76 11.81
CA VAL A 194 -1.99 -15.99 11.65
C VAL A 194 -2.24 -16.57 10.26
N PRO A 195 -1.19 -16.79 9.45
CA PRO A 195 -1.30 -17.54 8.19
C PRO A 195 -1.84 -18.95 8.43
N LYS A 196 -2.72 -19.41 7.54
CA LYS A 196 -3.19 -20.80 7.55
C LYS A 196 -2.11 -21.77 7.07
N GLU A 197 -1.29 -21.31 6.14
CA GLU A 197 -0.11 -22.01 5.66
C GLU A 197 1.04 -21.88 6.66
N LYS A 198 1.56 -23.00 7.17
CA LYS A 198 2.60 -23.01 8.23
C LYS A 198 3.95 -22.43 7.77
N TRP A 199 4.25 -22.51 6.48
CA TRP A 199 5.49 -22.00 5.89
C TRP A 199 5.43 -20.49 5.62
N ALA A 200 4.24 -19.90 5.64
CA ALA A 200 4.05 -18.50 5.29
C ALA A 200 4.50 -17.56 6.43
N THR A 201 5.30 -16.55 6.09
CA THR A 201 5.71 -15.47 7.00
C THR A 201 5.08 -14.15 6.57
N ILE A 202 4.63 -13.35 7.53
CA ILE A 202 3.94 -12.07 7.29
C ILE A 202 4.59 -10.89 8.00
N GLY A 203 4.37 -9.68 7.47
CA GLY A 203 4.75 -8.42 8.12
C GLY A 203 6.21 -8.00 7.93
N GLN A 204 6.85 -8.52 6.89
CA GLN A 204 8.21 -8.11 6.51
C GLN A 204 8.26 -6.61 6.19
N ARG A 205 9.42 -5.99 6.46
CA ARG A 205 9.73 -4.58 6.12
C ARG A 205 11.14 -4.46 5.54
N LYS A 206 11.51 -5.40 4.66
CA LYS A 206 12.78 -5.47 3.93
C LYS A 206 12.70 -4.74 2.57
N GLY A 207 11.63 -4.93 1.81
CA GLY A 207 11.48 -4.40 0.45
C GLY A 207 10.14 -4.82 -0.18
N LEU A 208 9.93 -4.47 -1.44
CA LEU A 208 8.79 -4.96 -2.23
C LEU A 208 8.88 -6.48 -2.41
N SER A 209 7.75 -7.18 -2.34
CA SER A 209 7.67 -8.56 -2.86
C SER A 209 7.56 -8.55 -4.39
N GLU A 210 7.72 -9.72 -5.02
CA GLU A 210 7.43 -9.88 -6.45
C GLU A 210 5.98 -9.53 -6.81
N ILE A 211 5.03 -9.84 -5.92
CA ILE A 211 3.61 -9.55 -6.15
C ILE A 211 3.33 -8.06 -5.95
N ASP A 212 3.99 -7.37 -5.00
CA ASP A 212 3.92 -5.92 -4.85
C ASP A 212 4.39 -5.21 -6.14
N ILE A 213 5.50 -5.67 -6.71
CA ILE A 213 6.03 -5.17 -7.99
C ILE A 213 5.00 -5.37 -9.12
N LYS A 214 4.42 -6.57 -9.24
CA LYS A 214 3.38 -6.87 -10.23
C LYS A 214 2.14 -6.01 -10.04
N LYS A 215 1.71 -5.76 -8.80
CA LYS A 215 0.59 -4.87 -8.47
C LYS A 215 0.86 -3.45 -8.95
N ILE A 216 2.04 -2.88 -8.64
CA ILE A 216 2.42 -1.55 -9.12
C ILE A 216 2.43 -1.52 -10.65
N ASN A 217 3.09 -2.47 -11.30
CA ASN A 217 3.23 -2.49 -12.75
C ASN A 217 1.89 -2.67 -13.48
N LYS A 218 0.99 -3.53 -12.97
CA LYS A 218 -0.37 -3.71 -13.53
C LYS A 218 -1.24 -2.47 -13.27
N PHE A 219 -1.20 -1.87 -12.09
CA PHE A 219 -1.98 -0.67 -11.78
C PHE A 219 -1.50 0.57 -12.56
N TYR A 220 -0.19 0.68 -12.77
CA TYR A 220 0.44 1.81 -13.47
C TYR A 220 0.63 1.62 -14.99
N ASN A 221 0.20 0.48 -15.53
CA ASN A 221 0.34 0.12 -16.94
C ASN A 221 1.78 0.24 -17.46
N CYS A 222 2.74 -0.27 -16.68
CA CYS A 222 4.15 -0.21 -17.05
C CYS A 222 4.42 -1.06 -18.31
N SER A 223 5.02 -0.45 -19.34
CA SER A 223 5.21 -1.04 -20.68
C SER A 223 6.05 -2.32 -20.70
N ALA A 224 7.03 -2.45 -19.80
CA ALA A 224 7.82 -3.68 -19.64
C ALA A 224 6.99 -4.87 -19.13
N TYR A 225 5.84 -4.62 -18.49
CA TYR A 225 4.91 -5.65 -18.02
C TYR A 225 3.83 -5.98 -19.06
N THR A 226 3.39 -5.01 -19.87
CA THR A 226 2.37 -5.23 -20.91
C THR A 226 2.88 -6.02 -22.12
N THR A 227 4.19 -6.02 -22.35
CA THR A 227 4.84 -6.80 -23.43
C THR A 227 5.11 -8.26 -23.07
N ALA A 228 4.98 -8.63 -21.79
CA ALA A 228 5.24 -9.99 -21.29
C ALA A 228 3.97 -10.85 -21.10
N SER A 229 2.77 -10.34 -21.42
CA SER A 229 1.55 -11.17 -21.41
C SER A 229 1.57 -12.13 -22.61
N PRO A 230 1.60 -13.46 -22.40
CA PRO A 230 1.51 -14.40 -23.52
C PRO A 230 0.10 -14.29 -24.12
N THR A 231 0.05 -14.03 -25.43
CA THR A 231 -1.16 -14.18 -26.23
C THR A 231 -1.72 -15.59 -25.99
N PRO A 232 -3.05 -15.78 -25.80
CA PRO A 232 -3.62 -17.11 -25.70
C PRO A 232 -3.26 -17.87 -26.98
N LYS A 233 -2.46 -18.93 -26.88
CA LYS A 233 -2.23 -19.84 -28.01
C LYS A 233 -3.58 -20.43 -28.39
N ALA A 234 -4.05 -20.12 -29.59
CA ALA A 234 -5.17 -20.83 -30.20
C ALA A 234 -4.84 -22.32 -30.20
N THR A 235 -5.59 -23.12 -29.45
CA THR A 235 -5.52 -24.58 -29.49
C THR A 235 -5.98 -25.05 -30.86
N ALA A 236 -5.03 -25.52 -31.68
CA ALA A 236 -5.34 -26.25 -32.89
C ALA A 236 -6.14 -27.51 -32.53
N LYS A 237 -7.28 -27.68 -33.19
CA LYS A 237 -8.16 -28.84 -33.06
C LYS A 237 -7.45 -30.07 -33.66
N PRO A 238 -7.42 -31.24 -33.00
CA PRO A 238 -6.83 -32.43 -33.60
C PRO A 238 -7.76 -32.92 -34.72
N THR A 239 -7.22 -33.04 -35.92
CA THR A 239 -7.83 -33.82 -37.00
C THR A 239 -7.54 -35.29 -36.74
N GLY A 240 -8.58 -36.03 -36.37
CA GLY A 240 -8.65 -37.48 -36.48
C GLY A 240 -9.66 -37.84 -37.57
#